data_AF-A0A920U6M6-F1
#
_entry.id   AF-A0A920U6M6-F1
#
_cell.length_a   1.000
_cell.length_b   1.000
_cell.length_c   1.000
_cell.angle_alpha   90.00
_cell.angle_beta   90.00
_cell.angle_gamma   90.00
#
_symmetry.space_group_name_H-M   'P 1'
#
loop_
_entity.id
_entity.type
_entity.pdbx_description
1 polymer ?
#
loop_
_entity_poly.entity_id
_entity_poly.type
_entity_poly.pdbx_seq_one_letter_code
_entity_poly.pdbx_strand_id
1 'polypeptide(L)'
;MYIPKGVRCPIELMTYFRINQADSGQFERTLIIAEEGAYVSYLEGCTAPARKTHQLHAAVVELVALDDSEIKYSPCKTGFLVIKMVTGGGITL
;
A
#
# COMPACT_ATOMS: atom_id res chain seq x y z
N MET A 1 -4.35 -2.76 -7.32
CA MET A 1 -5.30 -1.66 -7.55
C MET A 1 -4.95 -0.97 -8.84
N TYR A 2 -5.95 -0.69 -9.67
CA TYR A 2 -5.79 0.00 -10.94
C TYR A 2 -6.74 1.20 -10.96
N ILE A 3 -6.20 2.38 -11.24
CA ILE A 3 -6.96 3.63 -11.31
C ILE A 3 -6.93 4.10 -12.76
N PRO A 4 -8.10 4.18 -13.45
CA PRO A 4 -8.16 4.57 -14.84
C PRO A 4 -7.73 6.02 -15.11
N LYS A 5 -7.41 6.30 -16.38
CA LYS A 5 -6.96 7.62 -16.86
C LYS A 5 -7.92 8.73 -16.44
N GLY A 6 -7.38 9.80 -15.85
CA GLY A 6 -8.12 10.98 -15.40
C GLY A 6 -9.05 10.76 -14.20
N VAL A 7 -9.03 9.57 -13.57
CA VAL A 7 -9.89 9.28 -12.43
C VAL A 7 -9.23 9.73 -11.14
N ARG A 8 -9.89 10.62 -10.42
CA ARG A 8 -9.58 10.93 -9.02
C ARG A 8 -10.40 10.05 -8.10
N CYS A 9 -9.75 9.16 -7.36
CA CYS A 9 -10.43 8.33 -6.37
C CYS A 9 -11.09 9.24 -5.32
N PRO A 10 -12.43 9.15 -5.11
CA PRO A 10 -13.17 10.08 -4.24
C PRO A 10 -12.95 9.81 -2.75
N ILE A 11 -12.37 8.66 -2.41
CA ILE A 11 -12.13 8.20 -1.04
C ILE A 11 -10.69 7.74 -0.90
N GLU A 12 -10.18 7.77 0.32
CA GLU A 12 -8.90 7.14 0.64
C GLU A 12 -9.10 5.63 0.73
N LEU A 13 -8.32 4.89 -0.06
CA LEU A 13 -8.37 3.45 -0.09
C LEU A 13 -7.57 2.93 1.11
N MET A 14 -8.19 2.08 1.92
CA MET A 14 -7.54 1.50 3.08
C MET A 14 -7.58 -0.02 3.00
N THR A 15 -6.41 -0.65 3.12
CA THR A 15 -6.36 -2.08 3.44
C THR A 15 -6.03 -2.23 4.91
N TYR A 16 -6.89 -2.96 5.61
CA TYR A 16 -6.72 -3.29 7.02
C TYR A 16 -6.55 -4.79 7.19
N PHE A 17 -5.37 -5.21 7.64
CA PHE A 17 -5.11 -6.61 7.92
C PHE A 17 -5.33 -6.92 9.40
N ARG A 18 -6.17 -7.93 9.68
CA ARG A 18 -6.42 -8.44 11.03
C ARG A 18 -5.78 -9.81 11.20
N ILE A 19 -4.73 -9.88 12.01
CA ILE A 19 -4.04 -11.13 12.34
C ILE A 19 -4.74 -11.78 13.55
N ASN A 20 -5.40 -12.92 13.33
CA ASN A 20 -6.09 -13.67 14.39
C ASN A 20 -5.37 -14.96 14.82
N GLN A 21 -4.48 -15.54 13.99
CA GLN A 21 -3.75 -16.78 14.30
C GLN A 21 -2.38 -16.51 14.93
N ALA A 22 -1.98 -17.39 15.86
CA ALA A 22 -0.63 -17.39 16.43
C ALA A 22 0.35 -18.09 15.47
N ASP A 23 1.59 -17.58 15.43
CA ASP A 23 2.74 -18.17 14.71
C ASP A 23 2.60 -18.34 13.18
N SER A 24 1.73 -17.55 12.54
CA SER A 24 1.67 -17.43 11.08
C SER A 24 2.59 -16.30 10.59
N GLY A 25 3.42 -16.55 9.58
CA GLY A 25 4.07 -15.49 8.80
C GLY A 25 3.10 -14.93 7.76
N GLN A 26 3.02 -13.60 7.66
CA GLN A 26 2.17 -12.94 6.66
C GLN A 26 3.04 -12.26 5.61
N PHE A 27 2.89 -12.71 4.37
CA PHE A 27 3.48 -12.10 3.19
C PHE A 27 2.39 -11.43 2.39
N GLU A 28 2.55 -10.14 2.13
CA GLU A 28 1.59 -9.38 1.33
C GLU A 28 2.28 -8.67 0.18
N ARG A 29 1.57 -8.60 -0.95
CA ARG A 29 2.01 -7.86 -2.12
C ARG A 29 0.91 -6.94 -2.59
N THR A 30 1.17 -5.65 -2.53
CA THR A 30 0.28 -4.60 -3.03
C THR A 30 0.88 -4.04 -4.31
N LEU A 31 0.11 -4.03 -5.40
CA LEU A 31 0.49 -3.37 -6.65
C LEU A 31 -0.56 -2.27 -6.92
N ILE A 32 -0.15 -1.01 -6.99
CA ILE A 32 -1.00 0.13 -7.33
C ILE A 32 -0.51 0.71 -8.66
N ILE A 33 -1.43 0.81 -9.62
CA ILE A 33 -1.17 1.43 -10.93
C ILE A 33 -2.13 2.61 -11.08
N ALA A 34 -1.60 3.81 -11.21
CA ALA A 34 -2.33 5.03 -11.51
C ALA A 34 -2.02 5.44 -12.96
N GLU A 35 -3.04 5.38 -13.82
CA GLU A 35 -2.95 5.83 -15.21
C GLU A 35 -2.80 7.35 -15.31
N GLU A 36 -2.53 7.85 -16.51
CA GLU A 36 -2.27 9.27 -16.76
C GLU A 36 -3.35 10.19 -16.14
N GLY A 37 -2.94 11.24 -15.43
CA GLY A 37 -3.87 12.18 -14.78
C GLY A 37 -4.71 11.59 -13.63
N ALA A 38 -4.45 10.36 -13.19
CA ALA A 38 -5.20 9.73 -12.11
C ALA A 38 -4.71 10.18 -10.72
N TYR A 39 -5.58 10.14 -9.71
CA TYR A 39 -5.20 10.38 -8.32
C TYR A 39 -5.73 9.29 -7.40
N VAL A 40 -4.89 8.82 -6.48
CA VAL A 40 -5.29 7.89 -5.42
C VAL A 40 -4.56 8.18 -4.11
N SER A 41 -5.29 8.09 -3.00
CA SER A 41 -4.73 8.05 -1.65
C SER A 41 -4.91 6.64 -1.10
N TYR A 42 -3.81 6.00 -0.70
CA TYR A 42 -3.78 4.65 -0.17
C TYR A 42 -3.14 4.62 1.22
N LEU A 43 -3.90 4.16 2.21
CA LEU A 43 -3.45 3.93 3.58
C LEU A 43 -3.35 2.44 3.84
N GLU A 44 -2.19 1.98 4.28
CA GLU A 44 -1.98 0.58 4.63
C GLU A 44 -1.93 0.46 6.16
N GLY A 45 -2.89 -0.20 6.79
CA GLY A 45 -2.91 -0.39 8.24
C GLY A 45 -2.80 -1.86 8.64
N CYS A 46 -1.83 -2.21 9.49
CA CYS A 46 -1.82 -3.51 10.17
C CYS A 46 -2.08 -3.31 11.67
N THR A 47 -2.90 -4.12 12.34
CA THR A 47 -2.95 -4.14 13.82
C THR A 47 -2.71 -5.54 14.34
N ALA A 48 -1.51 -5.75 14.89
CA ALA A 48 -1.19 -6.93 15.66
C ALA A 48 -1.57 -6.69 17.14
N PRO A 49 -2.35 -7.59 17.78
CA PRO A 49 -2.43 -7.65 19.23
C PRO A 49 -1.02 -7.90 19.79
N ALA A 50 -0.64 -7.22 20.88
CA ALA A 50 0.67 -7.45 21.51
C ALA A 50 0.78 -8.92 21.99
N ARG A 51 1.41 -9.78 21.17
CA ARG A 51 1.71 -11.18 21.49
C ARG A 51 3.22 -11.34 21.66
N LYS A 52 3.62 -12.26 22.54
CA LYS A 52 5.02 -12.47 22.96
C LYS A 52 5.92 -13.14 21.90
N THR A 53 5.37 -13.62 20.77
CA THR A 53 6.14 -14.26 19.69
C THR A 53 6.39 -13.28 18.55
N HIS A 54 7.58 -13.35 17.94
CA HIS A 54 7.94 -12.55 16.76
C HIS A 54 7.02 -12.90 15.59
N GLN A 55 6.05 -12.05 15.29
CA GLN A 55 5.25 -12.18 14.07
C GLN A 55 5.98 -11.48 12.92
N LEU A 56 6.50 -12.27 11.98
CA LEU A 56 7.13 -11.75 10.77
C LEU A 56 6.04 -11.24 9.82
N HIS A 57 5.99 -9.92 9.61
CA HIS A 57 5.19 -9.25 8.60
C HIS A 57 6.13 -8.70 7.53
N ALA A 58 6.05 -9.27 6.32
CA ALA A 58 6.87 -8.86 5.18
C ALA A 58 5.94 -8.42 4.04
N ALA A 59 6.02 -7.13 3.69
CA ALA A 59 5.16 -6.52 2.69
C ALA A 59 5.99 -6.02 1.51
N VAL A 60 5.52 -6.28 0.30
CA VAL A 60 6.06 -5.71 -0.94
C VAL A 60 5.01 -4.79 -1.54
N VAL A 61 5.35 -3.51 -1.68
CA VAL A 61 4.46 -2.52 -2.29
C VAL A 61 5.08 -2.01 -3.57
N GLU A 62 4.37 -2.20 -4.67
CA GLU A 62 4.75 -1.73 -6.00
C GLU A 62 3.81 -0.60 -6.41
N LEU A 63 4.36 0.60 -6.58
CA LEU A 63 3.63 1.80 -6.99
C LEU A 63 4.06 2.19 -8.40
N VAL A 64 3.11 2.25 -9.32
CA VAL A 64 3.31 2.65 -10.72
C VAL A 64 2.46 3.87 -10.99
N ALA A 65 3.08 5.04 -11.07
CA ALA A 65 2.40 6.31 -11.37
C ALA A 65 2.77 6.74 -12.80
N LEU A 66 1.79 6.79 -13.72
CA LEU A 66 1.97 7.30 -15.09
C LEU A 66 1.94 8.84 -15.11
N ASP A 67 2.16 9.45 -16.28
CA ASP A 67 2.30 10.90 -16.46
C ASP A 67 1.12 11.71 -15.86
N ASP A 68 1.41 12.83 -15.21
CA ASP A 68 0.41 13.68 -14.52
C ASP A 68 -0.46 12.96 -13.47
N SER A 69 -0.15 11.71 -13.12
CA SER A 69 -0.83 10.98 -12.05
C SER A 69 -0.18 11.21 -10.69
N GLU A 70 -0.94 11.02 -9.62
CA GLU A 70 -0.47 11.15 -8.25
C GLU A 70 -0.92 9.97 -7.39
N ILE A 71 0.05 9.29 -6.77
CA ILE A 71 -0.19 8.28 -5.76
C ILE A 71 0.28 8.82 -4.41
N LYS A 72 -0.66 9.01 -3.48
CA LYS A 72 -0.34 9.27 -2.07
C LYS A 72 -0.40 7.95 -1.31
N TYR A 73 0.76 7.44 -0.90
CA TYR A 73 0.89 6.22 -0.12
C TYR A 73 1.19 6.58 1.33
N SER A 74 0.52 5.95 2.29
CA SER A 74 0.72 6.21 3.71
C SER A 74 0.79 4.88 4.48
N PRO A 75 2.01 4.42 4.83
CA PRO A 75 2.18 3.18 5.56
C PRO A 75 1.85 3.37 7.04
N CYS A 76 1.04 2.47 7.60
CA CYS A 76 0.71 2.38 9.01
C CYS A 76 1.05 0.95 9.50
N LYS A 77 2.31 0.76 9.91
CA LYS A 77 2.82 -0.09 11.03
C LYS A 77 4.17 -0.77 10.78
N THR A 78 4.70 -1.29 11.89
CA THR A 78 6.08 -1.54 12.33
C THR A 78 6.64 -2.91 11.90
N GLY A 79 6.71 -3.18 10.59
CA GLY A 79 7.26 -4.43 10.01
C GLY A 79 8.31 -4.18 8.93
N PHE A 80 8.77 -5.23 8.23
CA PHE A 80 9.67 -5.08 7.08
C PHE A 80 8.86 -4.78 5.82
N LEU A 81 8.94 -3.53 5.37
CA LEU A 81 8.27 -3.03 4.17
C LEU A 81 9.29 -2.78 3.07
N VAL A 82 9.09 -3.39 1.89
CA VAL A 82 9.87 -3.13 0.68
C VAL A 82 8.99 -2.39 -0.31
N ILE A 83 9.32 -1.12 -0.58
CA ILE A 83 8.60 -0.30 -1.56
C ILE A 83 9.42 -0.24 -2.85
N LYS A 84 8.77 -0.55 -3.97
CA LYS A 84 9.30 -0.34 -5.32
C LYS A 84 8.42 0.67 -6.04
N MET A 85 9.04 1.76 -6.49
CA MET A 85 8.37 2.84 -7.20
C MET A 85 8.78 2.86 -8.66
N VAL A 86 7.82 3.03 -9.56
CA VAL A 86 8.01 3.21 -11.01
C VAL A 86 7.24 4.47 -11.41
N THR A 87 7.94 5.50 -11.88
CA THR A 87 7.35 6.85 -11.99
C THR A 87 7.50 7.45 -13.39
N GLY A 88 6.39 7.76 -14.03
CA GLY A 88 6.21 8.86 -15.01
C GLY A 88 5.51 10.08 -14.38
N GLY A 89 4.77 9.89 -13.26
CA GLY A 89 4.10 10.95 -12.48
C GLY A 89 4.58 11.08 -11.03
N GLY A 90 3.76 11.69 -10.17
CA GLY A 90 4.07 12.00 -8.78
C GLY A 90 3.75 10.86 -7.80
N ILE A 91 4.66 10.61 -6.85
CA ILE A 91 4.41 9.71 -5.71
C ILE A 91 4.76 10.45 -4.42
N THR A 92 3.81 10.46 -3.47
CA THR A 92 3.97 11.03 -2.13
C THR A 92 3.92 9.91 -1.11
N LEU A 93 4.91 9.84 -0.21
CA LEU A 93 5.03 8.84 0.87
C LEU A 93 4.69 9.44 2.25
#